data_AF-A0A502E768-F1
#
_entry.id   AF-A0A502E768-F1
#
_cell.length_a   1.000
_cell.length_b   1.000
_cell.length_c   1.000
_cell.angle_alpha   90.00
_cell.angle_beta   90.00
_cell.angle_gamma   90.00
#
_symmetry.space_group_name_H-M   'P 1'
#
loop_
_entity.id
_entity.type
_entity.pdbx_description
1 polymer ?
#
loop_
_entity_poly.entity_id
_entity_poly.type
_entity_poly.pdbx_seq_one_letter_code
_entity_poly.pdbx_strand_id
1 'polypeptide(L)'
;MDAEVVTDPLPATPQDTGYTAEGVPTFEAVREKIETRYGTAIGSSELASETAEGRDVEERYEARQRAAHDRLEQIRASMRDESDQV
;
A
#
# COMPACT_ATOMS: atom_id res chain seq x y z
N MET A 1 58.34 23.88 23.46
CA MET A 1 57.89 22.72 22.68
C MET A 1 56.71 22.16 23.41
N ASP A 2 55.57 22.82 23.26
CA ASP A 2 54.31 22.36 23.83
C ASP A 2 53.86 21.14 23.03
N ALA A 3 53.72 20.02 23.72
CA ALA A 3 53.33 18.76 23.12
C ALA A 3 51.90 18.90 22.58
N GLU A 4 51.78 18.86 21.25
CA GLU A 4 50.51 18.66 20.58
C GLU A 4 49.94 17.30 21.03
N VAL A 5 48.88 17.34 21.82
CA VAL A 5 48.11 16.16 22.16
C VAL A 5 47.39 15.72 20.89
N VAL A 6 47.96 14.74 20.21
CA VAL A 6 47.27 13.95 19.18
C VAL A 6 46.11 13.26 19.88
N THR A 7 44.92 13.85 19.78
CA THR A 7 43.68 13.25 20.27
C THR A 7 43.37 12.06 19.36
N ASP A 8 43.70 10.86 19.84
CA ASP A 8 43.26 9.60 19.25
C ASP A 8 41.72 9.61 19.13
N PRO A 9 41.11 9.34 17.96
CA PRO A 9 39.67 9.35 17.85
C PRO A 9 39.08 8.23 18.72
N LEU A 10 38.24 8.62 19.68
CA LEU A 10 37.42 7.71 20.47
C LEU A 10 36.71 6.70 19.54
N PRO A 11 36.63 5.41 19.92
CA PRO A 11 35.88 4.43 19.15
C PRO A 11 34.44 4.93 19.01
N ALA A 12 33.98 5.07 17.77
CA ALA A 12 32.61 5.46 17.48
C ALA A 12 31.66 4.53 18.24
N THR A 13 30.80 5.10 19.09
CA THR A 13 29.69 4.37 19.67
C THR A 13 28.91 3.72 18.53
N PRO A 14 28.47 2.45 18.63
CA PRO A 14 27.60 1.85 17.62
C PRO A 14 26.35 2.73 17.52
N GLN A 15 26.29 3.53 16.46
CA GLN A 15 25.10 4.28 16.10
C GLN A 15 24.03 3.22 15.83
N ASP A 16 22.86 3.34 16.45
CA ASP A 16 21.71 2.47 16.18
C ASP A 16 21.14 2.80 14.80
N THR A 17 21.93 2.46 13.79
CA THR A 17 21.62 2.71 12.37
C THR A 17 20.72 1.62 11.81
N GLY A 18 20.55 0.51 12.54
CA GLY A 18 19.97 -0.71 12.01
C GLY A 18 20.89 -1.47 11.04
N TYR A 19 22.16 -1.06 10.90
CA TYR A 19 23.16 -1.73 10.05
C TYR A 19 24.43 -2.07 10.84
N THR A 20 25.12 -3.12 10.44
CA THR A 20 26.48 -3.45 10.91
C THR A 20 27.49 -2.46 10.33
N ALA A 21 28.72 -2.48 10.85
CA ALA A 21 29.82 -1.65 10.32
C ALA A 21 30.15 -1.93 8.84
N GLU A 22 29.82 -3.13 8.34
CA GLU A 22 29.97 -3.52 6.93
C GLU A 22 28.76 -3.11 6.07
N GLY A 23 27.77 -2.44 6.65
CA GLY A 23 26.56 -2.00 5.97
C GLY A 23 25.48 -3.08 5.81
N VAL A 24 25.59 -4.20 6.52
CA VAL A 24 24.58 -5.28 6.48
C VAL A 24 23.44 -4.95 7.45
N PRO A 25 22.15 -5.00 7.06
CA PRO A 25 21.05 -4.79 7.99
C PRO A 25 21.11 -5.77 9.17
N THR A 26 20.85 -5.30 10.38
CA THR A 26 20.70 -6.18 11.54
C THR A 26 19.36 -6.93 11.46
N PHE A 27 19.27 -8.08 12.12
CA PHE A 27 18.02 -8.83 12.20
C PHE A 27 16.88 -7.99 12.79
N GLU A 28 17.19 -7.24 13.85
CA GLU A 28 16.27 -6.32 14.52
C GLU A 28 15.68 -5.28 13.57
N ALA A 29 16.53 -4.60 12.79
CA ALA A 29 16.09 -3.59 11.83
C ALA A 29 15.23 -4.18 10.70
N VAL A 30 15.54 -5.39 10.23
CA VAL A 30 14.72 -6.09 9.23
C VAL A 30 13.37 -6.47 9.82
N ARG A 31 13.34 -7.01 11.04
CA ARG A 31 12.10 -7.38 11.74
C ARG A 31 11.19 -6.17 11.92
N GLU A 32 11.69 -5.09 12.51
CA GLU A 32 10.93 -3.87 12.75
C GLU A 32 10.36 -3.30 11.44
N LYS A 33 11.16 -3.31 10.37
CA LYS A 33 10.73 -2.86 9.05
C LYS A 33 9.61 -3.72 8.46
N ILE A 34 9.65 -5.04 8.67
CA ILE A 34 8.59 -5.96 8.23
C ILE A 34 7.32 -5.69 9.03
N GLU A 35 7.41 -5.60 10.35
CA GLU A 35 6.26 -5.35 11.23
C GLU A 35 5.58 -4.02 10.91
N THR A 36 6.38 -2.96 10.73
CA THR A 36 5.88 -1.63 10.35
C THR A 36 5.16 -1.65 9.00
N ARG A 37 5.76 -2.31 7.99
CA ARG A 37 5.14 -2.43 6.66
C ARG A 37 3.88 -3.27 6.70
N TYR A 38 3.88 -4.35 7.47
CA TYR A 38 2.72 -5.22 7.63
C TYR A 38 1.57 -4.48 8.31
N GLY A 39 1.84 -3.78 9.42
CA GLY A 39 0.85 -2.96 10.11
C GLY A 39 0.27 -1.86 9.22
N THR A 40 1.11 -1.20 8.43
CA THR A 40 0.67 -0.18 7.46
C THR A 40 -0.17 -0.80 6.34
N ALA A 41 0.25 -1.95 5.80
CA ALA A 41 -0.44 -2.61 4.70
C ALA A 41 -1.89 -2.97 5.07
N ILE A 42 -2.13 -3.44 6.29
CA ILE A 42 -3.48 -3.81 6.77
C ILE A 42 -4.49 -2.65 6.62
N GLY A 43 -4.10 -1.41 6.93
CA GLY A 43 -5.01 -0.25 6.85
C GLY A 43 -4.87 0.59 5.57
N SER A 44 -3.86 0.34 4.76
CA SER A 44 -3.52 1.20 3.61
C SER A 44 -4.59 1.22 2.52
N SER A 45 -5.29 0.11 2.29
CA SER A 45 -6.34 0.03 1.28
C SER A 45 -7.57 0.85 1.64
N GLU A 46 -7.94 0.87 2.92
CA GLU A 46 -9.07 1.67 3.43
C GLU A 46 -8.75 3.16 3.33
N LEU A 47 -7.55 3.57 3.72
CA LEU A 47 -7.12 4.96 3.56
C LEU A 47 -7.03 5.37 2.09
N ALA A 48 -6.58 4.47 1.22
CA ALA A 48 -6.52 4.72 -0.21
C ALA A 48 -7.91 4.89 -0.84
N SER A 49 -8.91 4.11 -0.41
CA SER A 49 -10.29 4.25 -0.90
C SER A 49 -10.97 5.53 -0.42
N GLU A 50 -10.62 6.05 0.76
CA GLU A 50 -11.16 7.30 1.30
C GLU A 50 -10.64 8.57 0.60
N THR A 51 -9.55 8.46 -0.16
CA THR A 51 -9.04 9.57 -0.98
C THR A 51 -10.08 10.02 -2.02
N ALA A 52 -9.96 11.27 -2.50
CA ALA A 52 -10.85 11.78 -3.54
C ALA A 52 -10.74 10.96 -4.84
N GLU A 53 -9.52 10.54 -5.19
CA GLU A 53 -9.23 9.68 -6.34
C GLU A 53 -9.81 8.27 -6.16
N GLY A 54 -9.67 7.69 -4.96
CA GLY A 54 -10.26 6.40 -4.60
C GLY A 54 -11.78 6.39 -4.75
N ARG A 55 -12.45 7.43 -4.23
CA ARG A 55 -13.91 7.60 -4.37
C ARG A 55 -14.37 7.75 -5.82
N ASP A 56 -13.64 8.49 -6.64
CA ASP A 56 -13.95 8.67 -8.07
C ASP A 56 -13.77 7.36 -8.87
N VAL A 57 -12.77 6.54 -8.54
CA VAL A 57 -12.61 5.20 -9.12
C VAL A 57 -13.77 4.27 -8.74
N GLU A 58 -14.16 4.26 -7.46
CA GLU A 58 -15.29 3.48 -6.95
C GLU A 58 -16.60 3.88 -7.64
N GLU A 59 -16.88 5.19 -7.73
CA GLU A 59 -18.09 5.71 -8.37
C GLU A 59 -18.18 5.29 -9.85
N ARG A 60 -17.06 5.38 -10.59
CA ARG A 60 -17.00 4.93 -11.99
C ARG A 60 -17.22 3.43 -12.12
N TYR A 61 -16.70 2.64 -11.17
CA TYR A 61 -16.91 1.20 -11.14
C TYR A 61 -18.38 0.88 -10.90
N GLU A 62 -19.00 1.47 -9.88
CA GLU A 62 -20.43 1.30 -9.57
C GLU A 62 -21.33 1.71 -10.74
N ALA A 63 -21.04 2.84 -11.39
CA ALA A 63 -21.78 3.31 -12.55
C ALA A 63 -21.73 2.29 -13.71
N ARG A 64 -20.55 1.70 -13.96
CA ARG A 64 -20.39 0.64 -14.96
C ARG A 64 -21.19 -0.61 -14.58
N GLN A 65 -21.13 -1.03 -13.33
CA GLN A 65 -21.87 -2.20 -12.84
C GLN A 65 -23.38 -2.02 -12.98
N ARG A 66 -23.89 -0.82 -12.65
CA ARG A 66 -25.31 -0.47 -12.81
C ARG A 66 -25.72 -0.49 -14.28
N ALA A 67 -24.95 0.15 -15.16
CA ALA A 67 -25.22 0.14 -16.59
C ALA A 67 -25.21 -1.29 -17.18
N ALA A 68 -24.28 -2.14 -16.73
CA ALA A 68 -24.24 -3.54 -17.14
C ALA A 68 -25.46 -4.32 -16.65
N HIS A 69 -25.87 -4.11 -15.40
CA HIS A 69 -27.08 -4.71 -14.84
C HIS A 69 -28.33 -4.31 -15.62
N ASP A 70 -28.56 -3.02 -15.82
CA ASP A 70 -29.72 -2.49 -16.56
C ASP A 70 -29.77 -3.06 -17.99
N ARG A 71 -28.60 -3.17 -18.63
CA ARG A 71 -28.51 -3.76 -19.97
C ARG A 71 -28.89 -5.25 -19.97
N LEU A 72 -28.45 -6.01 -18.96
CA LEU A 72 -28.82 -7.42 -18.83
C LEU A 72 -30.32 -7.59 -18.59
N GLU A 73 -30.93 -6.73 -17.78
CA GLU A 73 -32.39 -6.75 -17.58
C GLU A 73 -33.15 -6.46 -18.86
N GLN A 74 -32.73 -5.46 -19.63
CA GLN A 74 -33.33 -5.17 -20.95
C GLN A 74 -33.26 -6.39 -21.89
N ILE A 75 -32.12 -7.09 -21.94
CA ILE A 75 -31.95 -8.29 -22.77
C ILE A 75 -32.88 -9.41 -22.32
N ARG A 76 -32.98 -9.64 -21.00
CA ARG A 76 -33.89 -10.67 -20.45
C ARG A 76 -35.35 -10.35 -20.75
N ALA A 77 -35.75 -9.09 -20.65
CA ALA A 77 -37.09 -8.64 -21.01
C ALA A 77 -37.36 -8.88 -22.50
N SER A 78 -36.45 -8.45 -23.39
CA SER A 78 -36.63 -8.65 -24.84
C SER A 78 -36.74 -10.12 -25.24
N MET A 79 -35.97 -11.01 -24.59
CA MET A 79 -36.06 -12.46 -24.84
C MET A 79 -37.39 -13.05 -24.41
N ARG A 80 -37.97 -12.56 -23.31
CA ARG A 80 -39.28 -13.01 -22.82
C ARG A 80 -40.40 -12.52 -23.72
N ASP A 81 -40.35 -11.26 -24.13
CA ASP A 81 -41.34 -10.66 -25.03
C ASP A 81 -41.34 -11.35 -26.41
N GLU A 82 -40.17 -11.75 -26.92
CA GLU A 82 -40.05 -12.53 -28.16
C GLU A 82 -40.68 -13.93 -28.01
N SER A 83 -40.48 -14.60 -26.87
CA SER A 83 -41.07 -15.93 -26.62
C SER A 83 -42.59 -15.92 -26.44
N ASP A 84 -43.19 -14.83 -25.94
CA ASP A 84 -44.65 -14.71 -25.80
C ASP A 84 -45.37 -14.42 -27.15
N GLN A 85 -44.62 -14.08 -28.20
CA GLN A 85 -45.16 -13.74 -29.53
C GLN A 85 -45.15 -14.92 -30.53
N VAL A 86 -44.67 -16.10 -30.13
CA VAL A 86 -44.58 -17.33 -30.96
C VAL A 86 -45.51 -18.42 -30.43
#